data_AF-A0A940NC12-F1
#
_entry.id   AF-A0A940NC12-F1
#
_cell.length_a   1.000
_cell.length_b   1.000
_cell.length_c   1.000
_cell.angle_alpha   90.00
_cell.angle_beta   90.00
_cell.angle_gamma   90.00
#
_symmetry.space_group_name_H-M   'P 1'
#
loop_
_entity.id
_entity.type
_entity.pdbx_description
1 polymer ?
#
loop_
_entity_poly.entity_id
_entity_poly.type
_entity_poly.pdbx_seq_one_letter_code
_entity_poly.pdbx_strand_id
1 'polypeptide(L)'
;MSIDADTITDEQVAAIADRMTDEGRTVSPVTVWSEVRSGSIVAVAAALQRWRDARQPQMPQASNQPALPGELAETLMNVAHRIWAASQDDAERLLGEGLGVMTRQLDVAIRERDEALAEYQKTGEQVETGRERLNDLTNDLHALEDSSARTRTELASQTLRAEAAEARAAEFGQRASEVEAKLAAAMASLEDQHRANEWLAATVSSKNDEIARIARERDDAQRQIATLDEACNAKAEEAERWSQEAGAAASRAEAATAEAGERAAHAATLEAELDEARVALATEREAAAVRTDETLALRADLERVTRELEEARTRIDAMSAAQTAAGAELARVGDEASAQKHRADAAEQRAVQAEQSLAAERETAAARAEELQGVTRELEESRAQVNALMEAQTVASAELARVTQDASAAKERADTAERRAAELEQTLAVEREAATARRDEASAQLNELQRVTRELEESNAQVNSLTEAQTAATA
;
A
#
# COMPACT_ATOMS: atom_id res chain seq x y z
N MET A 1 -73.19 -16.57 76.13
CA MET A 1 -73.06 -17.49 77.28
C MET A 1 -74.45 -17.66 77.87
N SER A 2 -74.96 -18.89 77.84
CA SER A 2 -76.30 -19.29 78.28
C SER A 2 -76.37 -19.26 79.80
N ILE A 3 -77.43 -18.67 80.37
CA ILE A 3 -77.75 -18.76 81.80
C ILE A 3 -78.52 -20.07 81.96
N ASP A 4 -77.80 -21.17 82.13
CA ASP A 4 -78.39 -22.38 82.70
C ASP A 4 -78.60 -22.08 84.19
N ALA A 5 -79.83 -21.67 84.53
CA ALA A 5 -80.25 -21.56 85.90
C ALA A 5 -80.26 -22.98 86.50
N ASP A 6 -79.28 -23.26 87.36
CA ASP A 6 -79.25 -24.40 88.28
C ASP A 6 -80.53 -24.42 89.13
N THR A 7 -81.60 -25.04 88.62
CA THR A 7 -82.76 -25.45 89.43
C THR A 7 -82.34 -26.66 90.27
N ILE A 8 -81.72 -26.40 91.42
CA ILE A 8 -81.73 -27.36 92.52
C ILE A 8 -83.19 -27.59 92.89
N THR A 9 -83.64 -28.84 92.82
CA THR A 9 -84.98 -29.21 93.28
C THR A 9 -84.97 -29.38 94.80
N ASP A 10 -86.00 -28.84 95.48
CA ASP A 10 -86.22 -29.02 96.92
C ASP A 10 -86.15 -30.50 97.35
N GLU A 11 -86.49 -31.43 96.45
CA GLU A 11 -86.41 -32.88 96.63
C GLU A 11 -84.97 -33.40 96.77
N GLN A 12 -84.00 -32.87 96.02
CA GLN A 12 -82.60 -33.28 96.14
C GLN A 12 -82.01 -32.84 97.49
N VAL A 13 -82.35 -31.64 97.93
CA VAL A 13 -81.95 -31.12 99.25
C VAL A 13 -82.59 -31.95 100.37
N ALA A 14 -83.87 -32.32 100.24
CA ALA A 14 -84.57 -33.19 101.19
C ALA A 14 -83.98 -34.60 101.25
N ALA A 15 -83.66 -35.22 100.11
CA ALA A 15 -83.09 -36.58 100.05
C ALA A 15 -81.67 -36.65 100.65
N ILE A 16 -80.86 -35.61 100.45
CA ILE A 16 -79.53 -35.49 101.07
C ILE A 16 -79.68 -35.23 102.58
N ALA A 17 -80.61 -34.37 102.99
CA ALA A 17 -80.92 -34.14 104.40
C ALA A 17 -81.41 -35.41 105.12
N ASP A 18 -82.26 -36.20 104.49
CA ASP A 18 -82.73 -37.49 105.01
C ASP A 18 -81.58 -38.48 105.15
N ARG A 19 -80.74 -38.62 104.13
CA ARG A 19 -79.56 -39.50 104.17
C ARG A 19 -78.58 -39.08 105.27
N MET A 20 -78.29 -37.78 105.39
CA MET A 20 -77.42 -37.28 106.45
C MET A 20 -78.02 -37.50 107.85
N THR A 21 -79.36 -37.45 107.98
CA THR A 21 -80.06 -37.77 109.24
C THR A 21 -79.93 -39.25 109.58
N ASP A 22 -80.11 -40.15 108.60
CA ASP A 22 -79.99 -41.60 108.76
C ASP A 22 -78.53 -42.02 109.07
N GLU A 23 -77.55 -41.29 108.53
CA GLU A 23 -76.12 -41.46 108.81
C GLU A 23 -75.69 -40.86 110.17
N GLY A 24 -76.59 -40.24 110.93
CA GLY A 24 -76.29 -39.57 112.19
C GLY A 24 -75.42 -38.31 112.05
N ARG A 25 -75.29 -37.76 110.84
CA ARG A 25 -74.55 -36.54 110.53
C ARG A 25 -75.43 -35.31 110.73
N THR A 26 -74.83 -34.21 111.17
CA THR A 26 -75.55 -32.95 111.40
C THR A 26 -76.00 -32.34 110.07
N VAL A 27 -77.32 -32.16 109.90
CA VAL A 27 -77.90 -31.56 108.69
C VAL A 27 -77.88 -30.02 108.79
N SER A 28 -76.93 -29.39 108.11
CA SER A 28 -76.76 -27.93 108.01
C SER A 28 -76.82 -27.46 106.54
N PRO A 29 -77.25 -26.21 106.26
CA PRO A 29 -77.22 -25.65 104.91
C PRO A 29 -75.86 -25.75 104.22
N VAL A 30 -74.76 -25.60 104.98
CA VAL A 30 -73.39 -25.67 104.44
C VAL A 30 -72.99 -27.11 104.13
N THR A 31 -73.35 -28.07 104.99
CA THR A 31 -73.02 -29.48 104.76
C THR A 31 -73.80 -30.06 103.58
N VAL A 32 -75.07 -29.68 103.43
CA VAL A 32 -75.87 -30.10 102.27
C VAL A 32 -75.41 -29.41 100.99
N TRP A 33 -75.03 -28.13 101.02
CA TRP A 33 -74.45 -27.44 99.86
C TRP A 33 -73.12 -28.08 99.41
N SER A 34 -72.29 -28.54 100.35
CA SER A 34 -71.02 -29.22 100.05
C SER A 34 -71.18 -30.58 99.36
N GLU A 35 -72.33 -31.25 99.55
CA GLU A 35 -72.67 -32.50 98.84
C GLU A 35 -73.37 -32.24 97.50
N VAL A 36 -74.17 -31.19 97.38
CA VAL A 36 -74.85 -30.81 96.12
C VAL A 36 -73.85 -30.25 95.09
N ARG A 37 -72.81 -29.52 95.53
CA ARG A 37 -71.74 -28.90 94.70
C ARG A 37 -72.21 -28.10 93.47
N SER A 38 -73.45 -27.64 93.48
CA SER A 38 -74.04 -26.74 92.49
C SER A 38 -75.06 -25.81 93.15
N GLY A 39 -75.51 -24.77 92.44
CA GLY A 39 -76.47 -23.74 92.88
C GLY A 39 -76.14 -22.89 94.11
N SER A 40 -77.02 -21.94 94.42
CA SER A 40 -76.83 -20.95 95.50
C SER A 40 -77.11 -21.53 96.88
N ILE A 41 -76.20 -21.28 97.83
CA ILE A 41 -76.34 -21.69 99.24
C ILE A 41 -77.63 -21.18 99.89
N VAL A 42 -78.17 -20.05 99.41
CA VAL A 42 -79.43 -19.46 99.88
C VAL A 42 -80.63 -20.30 99.44
N ALA A 43 -80.60 -20.85 98.21
CA ALA A 43 -81.64 -21.74 97.72
C ALA A 43 -81.63 -23.08 98.48
N VAL A 44 -80.43 -23.63 98.73
CA VAL A 44 -80.25 -24.83 99.57
C VAL A 44 -80.76 -24.59 100.99
N ALA A 45 -80.46 -23.44 101.61
CA ALA A 45 -80.94 -23.10 102.95
C ALA A 45 -82.48 -23.01 103.03
N ALA A 46 -83.13 -22.41 102.03
CA ALA A 46 -84.59 -22.28 101.98
C ALA A 46 -85.29 -23.64 101.82
N ALA A 47 -84.76 -24.52 100.98
CA ALA A 47 -85.26 -25.90 100.81
C ALA A 47 -85.08 -26.73 102.09
N LEU A 48 -83.93 -26.59 102.77
CA LEU A 48 -83.63 -27.28 104.03
C LEU A 48 -84.51 -26.81 105.20
N GLN A 49 -84.96 -25.54 105.17
CA GLN A 49 -85.91 -24.99 106.13
C GLN A 49 -87.31 -25.62 105.96
N ARG A 50 -87.81 -25.73 104.71
CA ARG A 50 -89.11 -26.38 104.43
C ARG A 50 -89.14 -27.85 104.82
N TRP A 51 -88.04 -28.57 104.61
CA TRP A 51 -87.87 -29.95 105.08
C TRP A 51 -87.94 -30.07 106.61
N ARG A 52 -87.39 -29.09 107.35
CA ARG A 52 -87.41 -29.07 108.82
C ARG A 52 -88.81 -28.78 109.38
N ASP A 53 -89.52 -27.84 108.77
CA ASP A 53 -90.89 -27.45 109.16
C ASP A 53 -91.90 -28.60 108.95
N ALA A 54 -91.67 -29.46 107.94
CA ALA A 54 -92.49 -30.65 107.67
C ALA A 54 -92.32 -31.79 108.70
N ARG A 55 -91.30 -31.75 109.57
CA ARG A 55 -90.93 -32.82 110.51
C ARG A 55 -91.20 -32.51 111.99
N GLN A 56 -91.81 -31.38 112.36
CA GLN A 56 -92.18 -31.08 113.75
C GLN A 56 -93.62 -31.53 114.10
N PRO A 57 -93.84 -32.41 115.09
CA PRO A 57 -95.17 -32.72 115.60
C PRO A 57 -95.66 -31.68 116.63
N GLN A 58 -96.86 -31.13 116.42
CA GLN A 58 -97.62 -30.35 117.42
C GLN A 58 -98.06 -31.25 118.59
N MET A 59 -97.75 -30.86 119.83
CA MET A 59 -98.21 -31.56 121.05
C MET A 59 -99.24 -30.76 121.87
N PRO A 60 -100.16 -31.45 122.58
CA PRO A 60 -101.39 -30.88 123.17
C PRO A 60 -101.27 -30.60 124.68
N GLN A 61 -102.11 -29.71 125.24
CA GLN A 61 -102.24 -29.51 126.69
C GLN A 61 -103.59 -29.98 127.24
N ALA A 62 -103.49 -30.66 128.38
CA ALA A 62 -104.47 -31.55 129.00
C ALA A 62 -105.46 -30.88 129.97
N SER A 63 -106.51 -31.62 130.28
CA SER A 63 -107.72 -31.24 131.03
C SER A 63 -107.86 -31.96 132.40
N ASN A 64 -108.35 -31.20 133.39
CA ASN A 64 -109.30 -31.50 134.50
C ASN A 64 -109.01 -32.41 135.75
N GLN A 65 -109.19 -31.76 136.93
CA GLN A 65 -110.02 -32.10 138.15
C GLN A 65 -109.57 -33.21 139.15
N PRO A 66 -110.15 -33.37 140.39
CA PRO A 66 -111.18 -32.64 141.18
C PRO A 66 -110.77 -32.30 142.66
N ALA A 67 -111.75 -31.95 143.55
CA ALA A 67 -111.64 -31.25 144.85
C ALA A 67 -111.60 -32.09 146.16
N LEU A 68 -111.27 -31.38 147.28
CA LEU A 68 -111.42 -31.64 148.76
C LEU A 68 -110.33 -32.48 149.49
N PRO A 69 -110.13 -32.39 150.84
CA PRO A 69 -110.36 -31.30 151.82
C PRO A 69 -109.16 -31.00 152.79
N GLY A 70 -109.18 -29.84 153.47
CA GLY A 70 -109.01 -29.78 154.93
C GLY A 70 -107.66 -29.40 155.55
N GLU A 71 -106.74 -30.36 155.72
CA GLU A 71 -105.66 -30.24 156.73
C GLU A 71 -104.31 -30.87 156.30
N LEU A 72 -104.02 -30.82 154.99
CA LEU A 72 -102.76 -31.34 154.41
C LEU A 72 -102.03 -30.31 153.53
N ALA A 73 -102.40 -29.03 153.64
CA ALA A 73 -101.84 -27.94 152.85
C ALA A 73 -100.40 -27.57 153.26
N GLU A 74 -100.00 -27.81 154.51
CA GLU A 74 -98.68 -27.40 155.00
C GLU A 74 -97.57 -28.41 154.62
N THR A 75 -97.89 -29.70 154.61
CA THR A 75 -96.98 -30.78 154.15
C THR A 75 -96.90 -30.85 152.62
N LEU A 76 -98.01 -30.61 151.90
CA LEU A 76 -97.98 -30.52 150.43
C LEU A 76 -97.37 -29.19 149.94
N MET A 77 -97.47 -28.08 150.66
CA MET A 77 -96.71 -26.86 150.32
C MET A 77 -95.21 -27.06 150.51
N ASN A 78 -94.76 -27.80 151.53
CA ASN A 78 -93.33 -28.09 151.71
C ASN A 78 -92.77 -29.04 150.64
N VAL A 79 -93.56 -30.05 150.23
CA VAL A 79 -93.19 -30.95 149.12
C VAL A 79 -93.31 -30.25 147.76
N ALA A 80 -94.33 -29.42 147.54
CA ALA A 80 -94.44 -28.60 146.34
C ALA A 80 -93.34 -27.54 146.27
N HIS A 81 -92.92 -26.94 147.39
CA HIS A 81 -91.77 -26.01 147.40
C HIS A 81 -90.45 -26.73 147.13
N ARG A 82 -90.27 -27.96 147.65
CA ARG A 82 -89.08 -28.78 147.35
C ARG A 82 -89.07 -29.31 145.91
N ILE A 83 -90.21 -29.74 145.38
CA ILE A 83 -90.33 -30.19 143.98
C ILE A 83 -90.22 -29.00 143.03
N TRP A 84 -90.81 -27.85 143.37
CA TRP A 84 -90.71 -26.63 142.59
C TRP A 84 -89.27 -26.09 142.60
N ALA A 85 -88.63 -26.02 143.78
CA ALA A 85 -87.22 -25.66 143.89
C ALA A 85 -86.31 -26.67 143.17
N ALA A 86 -86.53 -27.98 143.30
CA ALA A 86 -85.75 -28.98 142.56
C ALA A 86 -85.99 -28.92 141.04
N SER A 87 -87.23 -28.66 140.60
CA SER A 87 -87.55 -28.49 139.17
C SER A 87 -87.00 -27.18 138.62
N GLN A 88 -86.91 -26.16 139.47
CA GLN A 88 -86.31 -24.87 139.13
C GLN A 88 -84.80 -25.02 139.07
N ASP A 89 -84.17 -25.70 140.03
CA ASP A 89 -82.75 -26.03 140.02
C ASP A 89 -82.38 -26.93 138.82
N ASP A 90 -83.21 -27.92 138.47
CA ASP A 90 -83.00 -28.76 137.27
C ASP A 90 -83.26 -27.99 135.97
N ALA A 91 -84.27 -27.11 135.93
CA ALA A 91 -84.49 -26.23 134.78
C ALA A 91 -83.34 -25.24 134.61
N GLU A 92 -82.85 -24.64 135.70
CA GLU A 92 -81.70 -23.75 135.72
C GLU A 92 -80.41 -24.50 135.34
N ARG A 93 -80.25 -25.76 135.76
CA ARG A 93 -79.13 -26.62 135.37
C ARG A 93 -79.19 -27.02 133.90
N LEU A 94 -80.34 -27.46 133.40
CA LEU A 94 -80.53 -27.83 131.99
C LEU A 94 -80.44 -26.61 131.07
N LEU A 95 -80.92 -25.45 131.50
CA LEU A 95 -80.73 -24.19 130.79
C LEU A 95 -79.27 -23.74 130.86
N GLY A 96 -78.58 -23.90 132.00
CA GLY A 96 -77.16 -23.59 132.12
C GLY A 96 -76.28 -24.51 131.27
N GLU A 97 -76.57 -25.81 131.24
CA GLU A 97 -75.91 -26.81 130.39
C GLU A 97 -76.23 -26.55 128.91
N GLY A 98 -77.51 -26.28 128.59
CA GLY A 98 -77.97 -25.97 127.23
C GLY A 98 -77.39 -24.66 126.70
N LEU A 99 -77.37 -23.60 127.51
CA LEU A 99 -76.71 -22.33 127.20
C LEU A 99 -75.19 -22.55 127.09
N GLY A 100 -74.58 -23.34 127.96
CA GLY A 100 -73.15 -23.66 127.87
C GLY A 100 -72.78 -24.48 126.62
N VAL A 101 -73.66 -25.36 126.14
CA VAL A 101 -73.50 -26.07 124.86
C VAL A 101 -73.74 -25.11 123.69
N MET A 102 -74.80 -24.30 123.72
CA MET A 102 -75.08 -23.30 122.68
C MET A 102 -73.98 -22.25 122.58
N THR A 103 -73.47 -21.73 123.68
CA THR A 103 -72.35 -20.78 123.70
C THR A 103 -71.10 -21.43 123.12
N ARG A 104 -70.78 -22.68 123.47
CA ARG A 104 -69.65 -23.40 122.86
C ARG A 104 -69.86 -23.63 121.35
N GLN A 105 -71.07 -23.98 120.93
CA GLN A 105 -71.41 -24.14 119.52
C GLN A 105 -71.32 -22.81 118.76
N LEU A 106 -71.77 -21.71 119.37
CA LEU A 106 -71.64 -20.37 118.82
C LEU A 106 -70.17 -19.96 118.69
N ASP A 107 -69.35 -20.22 119.71
CA ASP A 107 -67.91 -19.94 119.67
C ASP A 107 -67.20 -20.76 118.58
N VAL A 108 -67.56 -22.04 118.42
CA VAL A 108 -67.05 -22.89 117.34
C VAL A 108 -67.48 -22.33 115.98
N ALA A 109 -68.76 -22.00 115.80
CA ALA A 109 -69.27 -21.44 114.55
C ALA A 109 -68.64 -20.06 114.22
N ILE A 110 -68.37 -19.23 115.22
CA ILE A 110 -67.66 -17.96 115.04
C ILE A 110 -66.22 -18.23 114.58
N ARG A 111 -65.51 -19.18 115.21
CA ARG A 111 -64.16 -19.56 114.78
C ARG A 111 -64.14 -20.14 113.37
N GLU A 112 -65.05 -21.05 113.04
CA GLU A 112 -65.17 -21.63 111.69
C GLU A 112 -65.49 -20.56 110.65
N ARG A 113 -66.37 -19.59 110.99
CA ARG A 113 -66.65 -18.43 110.12
C ARG A 113 -65.41 -17.58 109.92
N ASP A 114 -64.68 -17.28 110.99
CA ASP A 114 -63.50 -16.41 110.92
C ASP A 114 -62.34 -17.11 110.18
N GLU A 115 -62.20 -18.43 110.34
CA GLU A 115 -61.26 -19.26 109.56
C GLU A 115 -61.65 -19.33 108.09
N ALA A 116 -62.93 -19.54 107.77
CA ALA A 116 -63.43 -19.51 106.39
C ALA A 116 -63.25 -18.12 105.76
N LEU A 117 -63.45 -17.05 106.53
CA LEU A 117 -63.21 -15.68 106.08
C LEU A 117 -61.73 -15.44 105.82
N ALA A 118 -60.83 -15.93 106.67
CA ALA A 118 -59.39 -15.81 106.49
C ALA A 118 -58.90 -16.57 105.24
N GLU A 119 -59.37 -17.80 105.02
CA GLU A 119 -59.05 -18.54 103.79
C GLU A 119 -59.68 -17.91 102.54
N TYR A 120 -60.89 -17.31 102.64
CA TYR A 120 -61.47 -16.55 101.54
C TYR A 120 -60.65 -15.29 101.20
N GLN A 121 -60.20 -14.54 102.20
CA GLN A 121 -59.33 -13.38 102.00
C GLN A 121 -58.01 -13.78 101.34
N LYS A 122 -57.39 -14.86 101.83
CA LYS A 122 -56.15 -15.42 101.27
C LYS A 122 -56.30 -15.90 99.83
N THR A 123 -57.42 -16.56 99.48
CA THR A 123 -57.69 -16.95 98.09
C THR A 123 -57.96 -15.73 97.20
N GLY A 124 -58.61 -14.68 97.73
CA GLY A 124 -58.76 -13.38 97.06
C GLY A 124 -57.41 -12.73 96.72
N GLU A 125 -56.48 -12.67 97.69
CA GLU A 125 -55.12 -12.14 97.48
C GLU A 125 -54.33 -12.97 96.45
N GLN A 126 -54.47 -14.30 96.47
CA GLN A 126 -53.85 -15.19 95.47
C GLN A 126 -54.41 -14.95 94.07
N VAL A 127 -55.73 -14.75 93.94
CA VAL A 127 -56.37 -14.42 92.65
C VAL A 127 -55.89 -13.07 92.16
N GLU A 128 -55.78 -12.06 93.03
CA GLU A 128 -55.29 -10.73 92.63
C GLU A 128 -53.82 -10.79 92.19
N THR A 129 -52.96 -11.47 92.97
CA THR A 129 -51.56 -11.73 92.59
C THR A 129 -51.48 -12.49 91.25
N GLY A 130 -52.37 -13.46 91.03
CA GLY A 130 -52.46 -14.18 89.76
C GLY A 130 -52.89 -13.28 88.60
N ARG A 131 -53.80 -12.34 88.86
CA ARG A 131 -54.29 -11.37 87.88
C ARG A 131 -53.22 -10.34 87.52
N GLU A 132 -52.46 -9.85 88.49
CA GLU A 132 -51.29 -9.00 88.28
C GLU A 132 -50.25 -9.72 87.40
N ARG A 133 -49.90 -10.98 87.72
CA ARG A 133 -48.98 -11.78 86.88
C ARG A 133 -49.50 -11.98 85.45
N LEU A 134 -50.80 -12.20 85.27
CA LEU A 134 -51.40 -12.32 83.94
C LEU A 134 -51.35 -10.99 83.17
N ASN A 135 -51.57 -9.87 83.84
CA ASN A 135 -51.42 -8.55 83.25
C ASN A 135 -49.95 -8.29 82.85
N ASP A 136 -48.99 -8.64 83.70
CA ASP A 136 -47.56 -8.52 83.41
C ASP A 136 -47.17 -9.39 82.21
N LEU A 137 -47.57 -10.67 82.19
CA LEU A 137 -47.33 -11.57 81.06
C LEU A 137 -48.00 -11.07 79.77
N THR A 138 -49.17 -10.46 79.88
CA THR A 138 -49.87 -9.87 78.73
C THR A 138 -49.11 -8.66 78.20
N ASN A 139 -48.61 -7.78 79.08
CA ASN A 139 -47.80 -6.62 78.70
C ASN A 139 -46.46 -7.05 78.07
N ASP A 140 -45.80 -8.08 78.62
CA ASP A 140 -44.58 -8.65 78.07
C ASP A 140 -44.82 -9.27 76.68
N LEU A 141 -45.94 -9.96 76.49
CA LEU A 141 -46.32 -10.51 75.19
C LEU A 141 -46.55 -9.41 74.16
N HIS A 142 -47.27 -8.33 74.50
CA HIS A 142 -47.45 -7.18 73.60
C HIS A 142 -46.10 -6.50 73.29
N ALA A 143 -45.21 -6.34 74.27
CA ALA A 143 -43.89 -5.78 74.06
C ALA A 143 -43.03 -6.65 73.12
N LEU A 144 -43.12 -7.98 73.26
CA LEU A 144 -42.47 -8.93 72.36
C LEU A 144 -43.07 -8.88 70.94
N GLU A 145 -44.39 -8.80 70.80
CA GLU A 145 -45.07 -8.64 69.51
C GLU A 145 -44.67 -7.34 68.80
N ASP A 146 -44.61 -6.22 69.52
CA ASP A 146 -44.14 -4.93 69.02
C ASP A 146 -42.67 -4.99 68.57
N SER A 147 -41.81 -5.64 69.37
CA SER A 147 -40.40 -5.84 68.99
C SER A 147 -40.26 -6.74 67.76
N SER A 148 -41.11 -7.75 67.62
CA SER A 148 -41.16 -8.64 66.46
C SER A 148 -41.64 -7.88 65.21
N ALA A 149 -42.65 -7.02 65.33
CA ALA A 149 -43.09 -6.16 64.24
C ALA A 149 -42.01 -5.16 63.80
N ARG A 150 -41.29 -4.55 64.75
CA ARG A 150 -40.16 -3.65 64.47
C ARG A 150 -39.01 -4.37 63.74
N THR A 151 -38.62 -5.55 64.20
CA THR A 151 -37.55 -6.32 63.53
C THR A 151 -37.96 -6.81 62.15
N ARG A 152 -39.23 -7.20 61.93
CA ARG A 152 -39.74 -7.54 60.59
C ARG A 152 -39.73 -6.35 59.63
N THR A 153 -40.15 -5.17 60.09
CA THR A 153 -40.12 -3.95 59.26
C THR A 153 -38.69 -3.50 58.96
N GLU A 154 -37.78 -3.60 59.94
CA GLU A 154 -36.36 -3.36 59.73
C GLU A 154 -35.76 -4.34 58.72
N LEU A 155 -36.01 -5.65 58.86
CA LEU A 155 -35.56 -6.67 57.92
C LEU A 155 -36.05 -6.38 56.51
N ALA A 156 -37.34 -6.08 56.33
CA ALA A 156 -37.90 -5.72 55.03
C ALA A 156 -37.20 -4.48 54.44
N SER A 157 -36.90 -3.46 55.25
CA SER A 157 -36.18 -2.27 54.80
C SER A 157 -34.73 -2.57 54.40
N GLN A 158 -34.06 -3.49 55.08
CA GLN A 158 -32.69 -3.91 54.75
C GLN A 158 -32.67 -4.77 53.49
N THR A 159 -33.64 -5.67 53.32
CA THR A 159 -33.80 -6.44 52.07
C THR A 159 -33.99 -5.52 50.88
N LEU A 160 -34.88 -4.51 50.97
CA LEU A 160 -35.06 -3.54 49.89
C LEU A 160 -33.80 -2.74 49.58
N ARG A 161 -33.00 -2.40 50.60
CA ARG A 161 -31.70 -1.73 50.40
C ARG A 161 -30.67 -2.65 49.73
N ALA A 162 -30.66 -3.94 50.11
CA ALA A 162 -29.77 -4.94 49.50
C ALA A 162 -30.15 -5.16 48.02
N GLU A 163 -31.44 -5.37 47.71
CA GLU A 163 -31.94 -5.50 46.35
C GLU A 163 -31.61 -4.27 45.49
N ALA A 164 -31.76 -3.06 46.05
CA ALA A 164 -31.37 -1.83 45.36
C ALA A 164 -29.86 -1.72 45.13
N ALA A 165 -29.03 -2.22 46.05
CA ALA A 165 -27.58 -2.27 45.89
C ALA A 165 -27.16 -3.30 44.84
N GLU A 166 -27.80 -4.48 44.82
CA GLU A 166 -27.59 -5.52 43.81
C GLU A 166 -27.99 -5.04 42.41
N ALA A 167 -29.13 -4.35 42.28
CA ALA A 167 -29.54 -3.75 41.01
C ALA A 167 -28.54 -2.72 40.49
N ARG A 168 -27.96 -1.88 41.37
CA ARG A 168 -26.90 -0.94 41.00
C ARG A 168 -25.61 -1.65 40.61
N ALA A 169 -25.25 -2.72 41.32
CA ALA A 169 -24.07 -3.52 40.98
C ALA A 169 -24.22 -4.18 39.60
N ALA A 170 -25.41 -4.70 39.29
CA ALA A 170 -25.73 -5.23 37.97
C ALA A 170 -25.65 -4.14 36.87
N GLU A 171 -26.19 -2.95 37.12
CA GLU A 171 -26.09 -1.81 36.20
C GLU A 171 -24.63 -1.38 35.96
N PHE A 172 -23.80 -1.32 37.01
CA PHE A 172 -22.37 -1.05 36.86
C PHE A 172 -21.65 -2.15 36.08
N GLY A 173 -22.00 -3.42 36.30
CA GLY A 173 -21.49 -4.54 35.51
C GLY A 173 -21.83 -4.41 34.03
N GLN A 174 -23.07 -4.07 33.70
CA GLN A 174 -23.48 -3.83 32.32
C GLN A 174 -22.72 -2.65 31.71
N ARG A 175 -22.66 -1.50 32.40
CA ARG A 175 -21.90 -0.33 31.92
C ARG A 175 -20.42 -0.63 31.73
N ALA A 176 -19.81 -1.41 32.61
CA ALA A 176 -18.42 -1.85 32.46
C ALA A 176 -18.25 -2.69 31.20
N SER A 177 -19.13 -3.68 30.96
CA SER A 177 -19.10 -4.51 29.75
C SER A 177 -19.30 -3.70 28.46
N GLU A 178 -20.18 -2.68 28.48
CA GLU A 178 -20.40 -1.78 27.34
C GLU A 178 -19.17 -0.92 27.05
N VAL A 179 -18.49 -0.43 28.10
CA VAL A 179 -17.26 0.35 27.97
C VAL A 179 -16.11 -0.52 27.48
N GLU A 180 -15.96 -1.73 28.00
CA GLU A 180 -14.96 -2.70 27.53
C GLU A 180 -15.17 -3.06 26.05
N ALA A 181 -16.42 -3.30 25.63
CA ALA A 181 -16.76 -3.55 24.22
C ALA A 181 -16.42 -2.33 23.33
N LYS A 182 -16.73 -1.11 23.78
CA LYS A 182 -16.36 0.13 23.05
C LYS A 182 -14.84 0.32 22.98
N LEU A 183 -14.12 0.03 24.06
CA LEU A 183 -12.65 0.09 24.10
C LEU A 183 -12.05 -0.91 23.11
N ALA A 184 -12.51 -2.17 23.11
CA ALA A 184 -12.06 -3.19 22.20
C ALA A 184 -12.33 -2.81 20.73
N ALA A 185 -13.51 -2.25 20.43
CA ALA A 185 -13.84 -1.75 19.10
C ALA A 185 -12.95 -0.58 18.66
N ALA A 186 -12.64 0.35 19.58
CA ALA A 186 -11.74 1.47 19.31
C ALA A 186 -10.30 0.99 19.06
N MET A 187 -9.81 0.01 19.84
CA MET A 187 -8.49 -0.60 19.63
C MET A 187 -8.40 -1.32 18.29
N ALA A 188 -9.43 -2.07 17.90
CA ALA A 188 -9.49 -2.73 16.59
C ALA A 188 -9.48 -1.70 15.45
N SER A 189 -10.27 -0.61 15.56
CA SER A 189 -10.27 0.47 14.58
C SER A 189 -8.91 1.19 14.49
N LEU A 190 -8.20 1.36 15.59
CA LEU A 190 -6.88 1.98 15.60
C LEU A 190 -5.83 1.10 14.92
N GLU A 191 -5.85 -0.21 15.19
CA GLU A 191 -5.00 -1.20 14.53
C GLU A 191 -5.25 -1.24 13.01
N ASP A 192 -6.52 -1.22 12.58
CA ASP A 192 -6.87 -1.15 11.16
C ASP A 192 -6.37 0.15 10.49
N GLN A 193 -6.45 1.29 11.20
CA GLN A 193 -5.86 2.55 10.73
C GLN A 193 -4.34 2.47 10.63
N HIS A 194 -3.66 1.84 11.58
CA HIS A 194 -2.21 1.64 11.51
C HIS A 194 -1.81 0.79 10.30
N ARG A 195 -2.51 -0.32 10.05
CA ARG A 195 -2.30 -1.16 8.85
C ARG A 195 -2.54 -0.39 7.55
N ALA A 196 -3.61 0.42 7.49
CA ALA A 196 -3.88 1.28 6.34
C ALA A 196 -2.77 2.31 6.12
N ASN A 197 -2.25 2.92 7.19
CA ASN A 197 -1.15 3.87 7.13
C ASN A 197 0.17 3.21 6.70
N GLU A 198 0.48 2.01 7.21
CA GLU A 198 1.64 1.23 6.79
C GLU A 198 1.57 0.86 5.30
N TRP A 199 0.38 0.46 4.81
CA TRP A 199 0.15 0.18 3.40
C TRP A 199 0.33 1.43 2.52
N LEU A 200 -0.20 2.59 2.95
CA LEU A 200 0.00 3.86 2.27
C LEU A 200 1.47 4.26 2.27
N ALA A 201 2.19 4.10 3.38
CA ALA A 201 3.62 4.40 3.47
C ALA A 201 4.44 3.52 2.53
N ALA A 202 4.15 2.21 2.46
CA ALA A 202 4.79 1.29 1.52
C ALA A 202 4.52 1.67 0.06
N THR A 203 3.27 2.05 -0.25
CA THR A 203 2.88 2.49 -1.60
C THR A 203 3.57 3.79 -1.99
N VAL A 204 3.65 4.78 -1.09
CA VAL A 204 4.37 6.04 -1.31
C VAL A 204 5.86 5.80 -1.49
N SER A 205 6.47 4.92 -0.68
CA SER A 205 7.89 4.54 -0.85
C SER A 205 8.15 3.95 -2.23
N SER A 206 7.33 2.97 -2.65
CA SER A 206 7.41 2.35 -3.97
C SER A 206 7.27 3.37 -5.10
N LYS A 207 6.34 4.33 -4.98
CA LYS A 207 6.16 5.40 -5.96
C LYS A 207 7.33 6.40 -5.97
N ASN A 208 7.92 6.71 -4.83
CA ASN A 208 9.12 7.54 -4.77
C ASN A 208 10.31 6.85 -5.44
N ASP A 209 10.48 5.54 -5.26
CA ASP A 209 11.52 4.76 -5.94
C ASP A 209 11.31 4.75 -7.47
N GLU A 210 10.05 4.63 -7.92
CA GLU A 210 9.67 4.72 -9.34
C GLU A 210 9.97 6.11 -9.92
N ILE A 211 9.65 7.18 -9.19
CA ILE A 211 9.98 8.56 -9.59
C ILE A 211 11.51 8.74 -9.68
N ALA A 212 12.27 8.24 -8.71
CA ALA A 212 13.73 8.31 -8.72
C ALA A 212 14.36 7.51 -9.87
N ARG A 213 13.73 6.39 -10.28
CA ARG A 213 14.11 5.65 -11.49
C ARG A 213 13.85 6.47 -12.75
N ILE A 214 12.63 6.97 -12.94
CA ILE A 214 12.25 7.77 -14.12
C ILE A 214 13.10 9.05 -14.23
N ALA A 215 13.42 9.69 -13.11
CA ALA A 215 14.29 10.86 -13.10
C ALA A 215 15.70 10.54 -13.63
N ARG A 216 16.28 9.40 -13.23
CA ARG A 216 17.58 8.94 -13.75
C ARG A 216 17.51 8.62 -15.24
N GLU A 217 16.48 7.91 -15.68
CA GLU A 217 16.27 7.58 -17.10
C GLU A 217 16.14 8.85 -17.95
N ARG A 218 15.41 9.87 -17.46
CA ARG A 218 15.31 11.18 -18.12
C ARG A 218 16.67 11.87 -18.22
N ASP A 219 17.43 11.90 -17.13
CA ASP A 219 18.75 12.56 -17.11
C ASP A 219 19.74 11.83 -18.04
N ASP A 220 19.66 10.51 -18.13
CA ASP A 220 20.44 9.70 -19.07
C ASP A 220 20.03 10.00 -20.53
N ALA A 221 18.72 10.08 -20.82
CA ALA A 221 18.22 10.46 -22.15
C ALA A 221 18.64 11.89 -22.54
N GLN A 222 18.63 12.84 -21.60
CA GLN A 222 19.11 14.20 -21.84
C GLN A 222 20.61 14.24 -22.15
N ARG A 223 21.42 13.42 -21.46
CA ARG A 223 22.85 13.27 -21.78
C ARG A 223 23.08 12.66 -23.16
N GLN A 224 22.27 11.68 -23.56
CA GLN A 224 22.33 11.10 -24.91
C GLN A 224 21.97 12.12 -25.98
N ILE A 225 20.91 12.92 -25.78
CA ILE A 225 20.53 14.00 -26.69
C ILE A 225 21.67 15.01 -26.83
N ALA A 226 22.24 15.49 -25.72
CA ALA A 226 23.37 16.41 -25.77
C ALA A 226 24.58 15.83 -26.54
N THR A 227 24.87 14.54 -26.35
CA THR A 227 25.95 13.85 -27.07
C THR A 227 25.65 13.77 -28.58
N LEU A 228 24.40 13.48 -28.95
CA LEU A 228 23.99 13.46 -30.36
C LEU A 228 24.01 14.86 -30.98
N ASP A 229 23.61 15.89 -30.25
CA ASP A 229 23.69 17.28 -30.70
C ASP A 229 25.14 17.72 -30.93
N GLU A 230 26.05 17.38 -30.02
CA GLU A 230 27.50 17.59 -30.22
C GLU A 230 28.03 16.87 -31.45
N ALA A 231 27.65 15.60 -31.66
CA ALA A 231 28.05 14.84 -32.84
C ALA A 231 27.47 15.42 -34.15
N CYS A 232 26.22 15.87 -34.13
CA CYS A 232 25.57 16.55 -35.26
C CYS A 232 26.28 17.87 -35.59
N ASN A 233 26.61 18.68 -34.58
CA ASN A 233 27.35 19.93 -34.77
C ASN A 233 28.74 19.68 -35.33
N ALA A 234 29.48 18.68 -34.80
CA ALA A 234 30.78 18.30 -35.35
C ALA A 234 30.69 17.86 -36.81
N LYS A 235 29.65 17.09 -37.18
CA LYS A 235 29.40 16.70 -38.57
C LYS A 235 29.00 17.87 -39.47
N ALA A 236 28.26 18.84 -38.94
CA ALA A 236 27.92 20.06 -39.65
C ALA A 236 29.17 20.92 -39.91
N GLU A 237 30.06 21.07 -38.92
CA GLU A 237 31.35 21.76 -39.09
C GLU A 237 32.24 21.04 -40.11
N GLU A 238 32.31 19.71 -40.07
CA GLU A 238 33.03 18.93 -41.08
C GLU A 238 32.44 19.19 -42.48
N ALA A 239 31.11 19.13 -42.63
CA ALA A 239 30.46 19.40 -43.91
C ALA A 239 30.73 20.83 -44.41
N GLU A 240 30.76 21.82 -43.50
CA GLU A 240 31.12 23.20 -43.84
C GLU A 240 32.58 23.30 -44.31
N ARG A 241 33.53 22.66 -43.61
CA ARG A 241 34.94 22.61 -44.03
C ARG A 241 35.10 21.98 -45.41
N TRP A 242 34.44 20.85 -45.67
CA TRP A 242 34.47 20.19 -46.98
C TRP A 242 33.87 21.08 -48.07
N SER A 243 32.77 21.80 -47.78
CA SER A 243 32.17 22.75 -48.70
C SER A 243 33.12 23.92 -49.02
N GLN A 244 33.80 24.47 -48.01
CA GLN A 244 34.81 25.53 -48.18
C GLN A 244 36.03 25.03 -48.97
N GLU A 245 36.53 23.83 -48.68
CA GLU A 245 37.65 23.21 -49.40
C GLU A 245 37.29 22.91 -50.86
N ALA A 246 36.08 22.39 -51.11
CA ALA A 246 35.56 22.18 -52.45
C ALA A 246 35.40 23.49 -53.22
N GLY A 247 34.88 24.54 -52.57
CA GLY A 247 34.81 25.89 -53.14
C GLY A 247 36.19 26.44 -53.49
N ALA A 248 37.17 26.32 -52.60
CA ALA A 248 38.55 26.74 -52.85
C ALA A 248 39.23 25.90 -53.95
N ALA A 249 38.94 24.61 -54.05
CA ALA A 249 39.40 23.76 -55.13
C ALA A 249 38.78 24.17 -56.48
N ALA A 250 37.48 24.48 -56.50
CA ALA A 250 36.79 24.99 -57.69
C ALA A 250 37.38 26.34 -58.14
N SER A 251 37.58 27.30 -57.23
CA SER A 251 38.23 28.57 -57.57
C SER A 251 39.67 28.40 -58.08
N ARG A 252 40.44 27.45 -57.52
CA ARG A 252 41.77 27.11 -58.05
C ARG A 252 41.71 26.49 -59.44
N ALA A 253 40.73 25.63 -59.70
CA ALA A 253 40.52 25.05 -61.02
C ALA A 253 40.13 26.12 -62.04
N GLU A 254 39.20 27.02 -61.69
CA GLU A 254 38.82 28.16 -62.53
C GLU A 254 40.02 29.05 -62.85
N ALA A 255 40.82 29.42 -61.84
CA ALA A 255 42.05 30.20 -62.05
C ALA A 255 43.04 29.47 -62.98
N ALA A 256 43.26 28.17 -62.78
CA ALA A 256 44.12 27.38 -63.66
C ALA A 256 43.58 27.31 -65.10
N THR A 257 42.26 27.20 -65.28
CA THR A 257 41.65 27.24 -66.62
C THR A 257 41.76 28.61 -67.27
N ALA A 258 41.67 29.71 -66.49
CA ALA A 258 41.88 31.06 -66.98
C ALA A 258 43.34 31.28 -67.40
N GLU A 259 44.31 30.89 -66.57
CA GLU A 259 45.74 30.94 -66.92
C GLU A 259 46.05 30.08 -68.15
N ALA A 260 45.44 28.89 -68.27
CA ALA A 260 45.59 28.05 -69.46
C ALA A 260 44.98 28.73 -70.70
N GLY A 261 43.84 29.39 -70.56
CA GLY A 261 43.22 30.20 -71.61
C GLY A 261 44.09 31.38 -72.04
N GLU A 262 44.69 32.10 -71.09
CA GLU A 262 45.64 33.19 -71.34
C GLU A 262 46.91 32.68 -72.03
N ARG A 263 47.48 31.56 -71.56
CA ARG A 263 48.64 30.92 -72.22
C ARG A 263 48.31 30.45 -73.63
N ALA A 264 47.11 29.90 -73.86
CA ALA A 264 46.66 29.51 -75.18
C ALA A 264 46.48 30.74 -76.10
N ALA A 265 45.94 31.85 -75.58
CA ALA A 265 45.85 33.10 -76.33
C ALA A 265 47.23 33.68 -76.66
N HIS A 266 48.17 33.66 -75.70
CA HIS A 266 49.56 34.05 -75.93
C HIS A 266 50.28 33.15 -76.95
N ALA A 267 50.06 31.84 -76.88
CA ALA A 267 50.58 30.91 -77.87
C ALA A 267 50.01 31.23 -79.27
N ALA A 268 48.70 31.48 -79.38
CA ALA A 268 48.07 31.86 -80.64
C ALA A 268 48.61 33.20 -81.19
N THR A 269 48.89 34.19 -80.33
CA THR A 269 49.55 35.44 -80.77
C THR A 269 50.96 35.19 -81.25
N LEU A 270 51.76 34.36 -80.54
CA LEU A 270 53.12 34.02 -80.98
C LEU A 270 53.11 33.21 -82.28
N GLU A 271 52.13 32.32 -82.48
CA GLU A 271 51.93 31.60 -83.74
C GLU A 271 51.57 32.57 -84.87
N ALA A 272 50.68 33.53 -84.63
CA ALA A 272 50.34 34.56 -85.62
C ALA A 272 51.55 35.46 -85.96
N GLU A 273 52.34 35.88 -84.97
CA GLU A 273 53.58 36.63 -85.16
C GLU A 273 54.62 35.80 -85.93
N LEU A 274 54.73 34.49 -85.65
CA LEU A 274 55.58 33.58 -86.41
C LEU A 274 55.14 33.45 -87.86
N ASP A 275 53.84 33.33 -88.11
CA ASP A 275 53.30 33.25 -89.46
C ASP A 275 53.46 34.57 -90.22
N GLU A 276 53.28 35.72 -89.56
CA GLU A 276 53.58 37.03 -90.12
C GLU A 276 55.08 37.16 -90.44
N ALA A 277 55.97 36.72 -89.55
CA ALA A 277 57.41 36.70 -89.79
C ALA A 277 57.79 35.73 -90.93
N ARG A 278 57.11 34.59 -91.06
CA ARG A 278 57.30 33.66 -92.19
C ARG A 278 56.86 34.28 -93.50
N VAL A 279 55.74 35.00 -93.54
CA VAL A 279 55.27 35.74 -94.71
C VAL A 279 56.25 36.87 -95.05
N ALA A 280 56.71 37.65 -94.07
CA ALA A 280 57.70 38.70 -94.27
C ALA A 280 59.05 38.14 -94.78
N LEU A 281 59.47 36.98 -94.28
CA LEU A 281 60.67 36.30 -94.78
C LEU A 281 60.47 35.79 -96.22
N ALA A 282 59.28 35.29 -96.56
CA ALA A 282 58.96 34.86 -97.91
C ALA A 282 58.96 36.06 -98.88
N THR A 283 58.38 37.19 -98.50
CA THR A 283 58.41 38.41 -99.32
C THR A 283 59.82 39.00 -99.43
N GLU A 284 60.64 38.95 -98.38
CA GLU A 284 62.07 39.32 -98.47
C GLU A 284 62.84 38.37 -99.37
N ARG A 285 62.56 37.05 -99.34
CA ARG A 285 63.17 36.07 -100.26
C ARG A 285 62.75 36.32 -101.70
N GLU A 286 61.49 36.65 -101.96
CA GLU A 286 61.01 37.05 -103.29
C GLU A 286 61.64 38.37 -103.74
N ALA A 287 61.72 39.38 -102.87
CA ALA A 287 62.40 40.65 -103.17
C ALA A 287 63.92 40.46 -103.37
N ALA A 288 64.55 39.52 -102.66
CA ALA A 288 65.94 39.13 -102.90
C ALA A 288 66.10 38.40 -104.23
N ALA A 289 65.15 37.52 -104.61
CA ALA A 289 65.12 36.87 -105.92
C ALA A 289 64.97 37.91 -107.06
N VAL A 290 64.07 38.88 -106.90
CA VAL A 290 63.91 40.00 -107.83
C VAL A 290 65.20 40.82 -107.89
N ARG A 291 65.84 41.13 -106.76
CA ARG A 291 67.15 41.81 -106.74
C ARG A 291 68.23 40.99 -107.46
N THR A 292 68.23 39.66 -107.31
CA THR A 292 69.17 38.81 -108.07
C THR A 292 68.85 38.81 -109.56
N ASP A 293 67.59 38.77 -109.96
CA ASP A 293 67.17 38.86 -111.36
C ASP A 293 67.52 40.23 -111.97
N GLU A 294 67.34 41.32 -111.21
CA GLU A 294 67.79 42.67 -111.59
C GLU A 294 69.31 42.74 -111.72
N THR A 295 70.07 42.13 -110.81
CA THR A 295 71.55 42.08 -110.93
C THR A 295 71.99 41.24 -112.13
N LEU A 296 71.26 40.18 -112.48
CA LEU A 296 71.50 39.39 -113.68
C LEU A 296 71.13 40.17 -114.95
N ALA A 297 70.06 40.97 -114.92
CA ALA A 297 69.68 41.86 -116.01
C ALA A 297 70.72 42.98 -116.21
N LEU A 298 71.19 43.61 -115.12
CA LEU A 298 72.27 44.60 -115.14
C LEU A 298 73.58 43.99 -115.65
N ARG A 299 73.84 42.71 -115.33
CA ARG A 299 75.00 41.96 -115.84
C ARG A 299 74.86 41.65 -117.33
N ALA A 300 73.67 41.26 -117.80
CA ALA A 300 73.39 41.07 -119.23
C ALA A 300 73.50 42.38 -120.03
N ASP A 301 73.10 43.50 -119.42
CA ASP A 301 73.30 44.84 -119.99
C ASP A 301 74.76 45.25 -120.04
N LEU A 302 75.56 44.96 -119.01
CA LEU A 302 77.01 45.13 -119.04
C LEU A 302 77.67 44.27 -120.13
N GLU A 303 77.26 43.01 -120.26
CA GLU A 303 77.75 42.10 -121.30
C GLU A 303 77.40 42.60 -122.71
N ARG A 304 76.22 43.21 -122.90
CA ARG A 304 75.82 43.89 -124.13
C ARG A 304 76.69 45.12 -124.41
N VAL A 305 76.93 45.97 -123.41
CA VAL A 305 77.79 47.16 -123.55
C VAL A 305 79.23 46.78 -123.87
N THR A 306 79.77 45.69 -123.29
CA THR A 306 81.10 45.18 -123.69
C THR A 306 81.14 44.69 -125.14
N ARG A 307 80.05 44.07 -125.62
CA ARG A 307 79.95 43.61 -127.02
C ARG A 307 79.90 44.78 -128.00
N GLU A 308 79.15 45.83 -127.67
CA GLU A 308 79.10 47.07 -128.45
C GLU A 308 80.45 47.82 -128.44
N LEU A 309 81.23 47.71 -127.36
CA LEU A 309 82.59 48.24 -127.25
C LEU A 309 83.60 47.46 -128.11
N GLU A 310 83.46 46.14 -128.22
CA GLU A 310 84.25 45.29 -129.10
C GLU A 310 83.89 45.49 -130.59
N GLU A 311 82.61 45.71 -130.89
CA GLU A 311 82.15 46.09 -132.23
C GLU A 311 82.60 47.50 -132.66
N ALA A 312 82.80 48.42 -131.71
CA ALA A 312 83.41 49.72 -131.96
C ALA A 312 84.93 49.63 -132.19
N ARG A 313 85.62 48.72 -131.49
CA ARG A 313 87.06 48.46 -131.66
C ARG A 313 87.39 47.81 -133.01
N THR A 314 86.60 46.82 -133.44
CA THR A 314 86.74 46.21 -134.78
C THR A 314 86.50 47.20 -135.94
N ARG A 315 85.65 48.21 -135.74
CA ARG A 315 85.47 49.32 -136.70
C ARG A 315 86.64 50.30 -136.76
N ILE A 316 87.39 50.47 -135.66
CA ILE A 316 88.60 51.31 -135.59
C ILE A 316 89.82 50.58 -136.19
N ASP A 317 89.93 49.27 -135.99
CA ASP A 317 91.00 48.45 -136.55
C ASP A 317 90.90 48.35 -138.08
N ALA A 318 89.68 48.27 -138.63
CA ALA A 318 89.43 48.29 -140.07
C ALA A 318 89.78 49.65 -140.75
N MET A 319 89.72 50.76 -140.00
CA MET A 319 90.03 52.10 -140.52
C MET A 319 91.54 52.43 -140.46
N SER A 320 92.28 51.84 -139.51
CA SER A 320 93.73 52.03 -139.37
C SER A 320 94.57 51.18 -140.35
N ALA A 321 94.04 50.02 -140.77
CA ALA A 321 94.67 49.12 -141.74
C ALA A 321 94.65 49.65 -143.19
N ALA A 322 93.71 50.53 -143.54
CA ALA A 322 93.62 51.12 -144.88
C ALA A 322 94.53 52.36 -145.08
N GLN A 323 95.04 52.96 -143.99
CA GLN A 323 95.82 54.21 -144.04
C GLN A 323 97.35 54.01 -143.92
N THR A 324 97.82 52.79 -143.63
CA THR A 324 99.26 52.43 -143.51
C THR A 324 99.82 51.66 -144.72
N ALA A 325 98.99 51.25 -145.69
CA ALA A 325 99.42 50.49 -146.87
C ALA A 325 99.88 51.36 -148.08
N ALA A 326 99.81 52.69 -147.98
CA ALA A 326 100.18 53.61 -149.07
C ALA A 326 101.53 54.34 -148.87
N GLY A 327 102.35 53.98 -147.87
CA GLY A 327 103.56 54.73 -147.52
C GLY A 327 104.88 53.95 -147.36
N ALA A 328 104.90 52.62 -147.40
CA ALA A 328 106.09 51.84 -147.02
C ALA A 328 106.66 50.93 -148.14
N GLU A 329 106.54 51.36 -149.40
CA GLU A 329 107.25 50.78 -150.57
C GLU A 329 108.68 51.34 -150.76
N LEU A 330 109.23 52.10 -149.81
CA LEU A 330 110.54 52.76 -149.97
C LEU A 330 111.53 52.56 -148.80
N ALA A 331 111.49 51.36 -148.21
CA ALA A 331 112.69 50.75 -147.59
C ALA A 331 112.63 49.21 -147.67
N ARG A 332 112.27 48.73 -148.86
CA ARG A 332 112.63 47.42 -149.42
C ARG A 332 114.01 46.93 -148.97
N VAL A 333 114.16 45.61 -148.96
CA VAL A 333 115.44 44.93 -149.26
C VAL A 333 116.49 45.06 -148.15
N GLY A 334 116.18 44.45 -147.01
CA GLY A 334 117.15 44.13 -145.98
C GLY A 334 116.63 43.04 -145.08
N ASP A 335 116.69 41.78 -145.54
CA ASP A 335 116.64 40.59 -144.67
C ASP A 335 115.29 39.87 -144.56
N GLU A 336 114.71 39.64 -145.74
CA GLU A 336 114.26 38.29 -146.08
C GLU A 336 115.47 37.34 -146.02
N ALA A 337 115.81 36.82 -144.84
CA ALA A 337 116.74 35.70 -144.73
C ALA A 337 116.55 34.95 -143.41
N SER A 338 116.17 33.69 -143.55
CA SER A 338 116.25 32.62 -142.55
C SER A 338 115.17 32.64 -141.46
N ALA A 339 113.91 32.51 -141.85
CA ALA A 339 113.27 31.22 -142.14
C ALA A 339 112.93 30.39 -140.89
N GLN A 340 111.66 30.01 -140.86
CA GLN A 340 111.22 28.64 -140.58
C GLN A 340 112.21 27.75 -139.84
N LYS A 341 112.05 27.67 -138.51
CA LYS A 341 112.45 26.48 -137.76
C LYS A 341 111.69 26.40 -136.43
N HIS A 342 110.60 25.62 -136.43
CA HIS A 342 109.80 25.21 -135.26
C HIS A 342 108.68 26.20 -134.88
N ARG A 343 107.44 26.07 -135.35
CA ARG A 343 106.57 24.87 -135.36
C ARG A 343 106.53 24.22 -133.97
N ALA A 344 105.36 24.34 -133.34
CA ALA A 344 104.52 23.18 -133.01
C ALA A 344 104.81 22.34 -131.76
N ASP A 345 104.88 22.92 -130.55
CA ASP A 345 104.65 22.12 -129.33
C ASP A 345 103.90 22.88 -128.22
N ALA A 346 102.86 22.20 -127.71
CA ALA A 346 102.26 22.28 -126.37
C ALA A 346 101.45 23.54 -126.00
N ALA A 347 100.11 23.59 -126.01
CA ALA A 347 99.07 22.55 -126.05
C ALA A 347 99.10 21.46 -124.94
N GLU A 348 100.02 21.54 -123.97
CA GLU A 348 100.26 20.48 -122.99
C GLU A 348 100.31 21.00 -121.54
N GLN A 349 99.32 21.78 -121.11
CA GLN A 349 99.11 22.05 -119.66
C GLN A 349 97.71 22.61 -119.33
N ARG A 350 96.67 21.96 -119.86
CA ARG A 350 95.26 22.11 -119.43
C ARG A 350 94.64 20.78 -118.93
N ALA A 351 95.43 19.87 -118.33
CA ALA A 351 94.95 18.50 -118.07
C ALA A 351 95.15 17.92 -116.64
N VAL A 352 95.61 18.67 -115.61
CA VAL A 352 96.01 18.01 -114.34
C VAL A 352 95.22 18.40 -113.06
N GLN A 353 94.30 19.37 -113.04
CA GLN A 353 93.54 19.65 -111.80
C GLN A 353 92.03 19.75 -111.95
N ALA A 354 91.48 19.14 -113.02
CA ALA A 354 90.05 18.88 -113.17
C ALA A 354 89.64 17.43 -112.79
N GLU A 355 90.54 16.65 -112.18
CA GLU A 355 90.26 15.26 -111.72
C GLU A 355 90.18 15.09 -110.19
N GLN A 356 90.32 16.15 -109.40
CA GLN A 356 90.20 16.07 -107.92
C GLN A 356 88.88 16.61 -107.37
N SER A 357 87.85 16.71 -108.22
CA SER A 357 86.52 17.20 -107.85
C SER A 357 85.42 16.13 -107.87
N LEU A 358 85.72 14.84 -107.63
CA LEU A 358 84.69 13.78 -107.69
C LEU A 358 85.01 12.49 -106.89
N ALA A 359 85.57 12.61 -105.68
CA ALA A 359 85.74 11.45 -104.78
C ALA A 359 85.46 11.69 -103.28
N ALA A 360 84.97 12.87 -102.87
CA ALA A 360 84.66 13.15 -101.46
C ALA A 360 83.26 13.78 -101.24
N GLU A 361 82.30 13.45 -102.11
CA GLU A 361 80.85 13.51 -101.81
C GLU A 361 80.44 12.47 -100.72
N ARG A 362 81.36 12.00 -99.88
CA ARG A 362 81.13 11.04 -98.80
C ARG A 362 81.56 11.53 -97.41
N GLU A 363 81.63 12.85 -97.22
CA GLU A 363 81.91 13.44 -95.91
C GLU A 363 80.88 14.51 -95.50
N THR A 364 79.64 14.36 -95.94
CA THR A 364 78.44 15.03 -95.39
C THR A 364 77.82 14.18 -94.27
N ALA A 365 78.65 13.66 -93.35
CA ALA A 365 78.21 12.79 -92.25
C ALA A 365 78.84 13.14 -90.90
N ALA A 366 79.25 14.41 -90.69
CA ALA A 366 79.84 14.88 -89.43
C ALA A 366 79.00 15.95 -88.69
N ALA A 367 77.78 16.24 -89.14
CA ALA A 367 76.84 17.14 -88.44
C ALA A 367 75.55 16.43 -87.97
N ARG A 368 75.48 15.09 -88.09
CA ARG A 368 74.37 14.24 -87.59
C ARG A 368 74.73 13.46 -86.30
N ALA A 369 75.84 13.83 -85.64
CA ALA A 369 76.28 13.18 -84.41
C ALA A 369 75.84 13.93 -83.12
N GLU A 370 75.50 15.22 -83.20
CA GLU A 370 75.03 15.99 -82.03
C GLU A 370 73.51 15.84 -81.80
N GLU A 371 72.70 15.60 -82.83
CA GLU A 371 71.26 15.32 -82.72
C GLU A 371 70.96 13.95 -82.06
N LEU A 372 71.88 12.99 -82.16
CA LEU A 372 71.72 11.65 -81.56
C LEU A 372 72.04 11.60 -80.06
N GLN A 373 72.67 12.64 -79.48
CA GLN A 373 72.91 12.76 -78.03
C GLN A 373 71.76 13.46 -77.28
N GLY A 374 70.99 14.34 -77.95
CA GLY A 374 69.77 14.93 -77.39
C GLY A 374 68.61 13.93 -77.32
N VAL A 375 68.43 13.13 -78.37
CA VAL A 375 67.37 12.12 -78.46
C VAL A 375 67.62 10.92 -77.52
N THR A 376 68.87 10.59 -77.19
CA THR A 376 69.16 9.55 -76.17
C THR A 376 68.85 10.01 -74.74
N ARG A 377 69.03 11.31 -74.44
CA ARG A 377 68.69 11.88 -73.13
C ARG A 377 67.18 12.00 -72.92
N GLU A 378 66.43 12.42 -73.95
CA GLU A 378 64.96 12.49 -73.91
C GLU A 378 64.29 11.09 -73.94
N LEU A 379 64.93 10.07 -74.53
CA LEU A 379 64.46 8.68 -74.49
C LEU A 379 64.76 8.00 -73.15
N GLU A 380 65.84 8.35 -72.45
CA GLU A 380 66.13 7.89 -71.08
C GLU A 380 65.27 8.63 -70.03
N GLU A 381 64.95 9.90 -70.25
CA GLU A 381 64.05 10.70 -69.39
C GLU A 381 62.57 10.29 -69.58
N SER A 382 62.14 9.94 -70.81
CA SER A 382 60.81 9.35 -71.04
C SER A 382 60.73 7.89 -70.56
N ARG A 383 61.82 7.12 -70.60
CA ARG A 383 61.91 5.79 -69.95
C ARG A 383 61.88 5.87 -68.42
N ALA A 384 62.47 6.89 -67.82
CA ALA A 384 62.37 7.15 -66.38
C ALA A 384 60.95 7.59 -65.97
N GLN A 385 60.29 8.44 -66.78
CA GLN A 385 58.87 8.79 -66.58
C GLN A 385 57.95 7.59 -66.78
N VAL A 386 58.19 6.72 -67.77
CA VAL A 386 57.40 5.48 -67.98
C VAL A 386 57.64 4.47 -66.86
N ASN A 387 58.85 4.33 -66.33
CA ASN A 387 59.12 3.47 -65.16
C ASN A 387 58.50 4.01 -63.87
N ALA A 388 58.50 5.34 -63.66
CA ALA A 388 57.79 5.97 -62.53
C ALA A 388 56.26 5.85 -62.66
N LEU A 389 55.72 5.88 -63.88
CA LEU A 389 54.29 5.67 -64.16
C LEU A 389 53.90 4.19 -64.04
N MET A 390 54.79 3.25 -64.39
CA MET A 390 54.61 1.82 -64.13
C MET A 390 54.71 1.48 -62.64
N GLU A 391 55.65 2.08 -61.90
CA GLU A 391 55.76 1.92 -60.44
C GLU A 391 54.53 2.51 -59.74
N ALA A 392 54.07 3.70 -60.14
CA ALA A 392 52.82 4.28 -59.67
C ALA A 392 51.59 3.44 -60.06
N GLN A 393 51.58 2.79 -61.24
CA GLN A 393 50.54 1.86 -61.66
C GLN A 393 50.58 0.52 -60.89
N THR A 394 51.76 0.03 -60.50
CA THR A 394 51.90 -1.15 -59.63
C THR A 394 51.54 -0.86 -58.18
N VAL A 395 51.83 0.33 -57.66
CA VAL A 395 51.40 0.79 -56.33
C VAL A 395 49.90 1.06 -56.32
N ALA A 396 49.35 1.71 -57.36
CA ALA A 396 47.92 1.93 -57.49
C ALA A 396 47.12 0.64 -57.71
N SER A 397 47.65 -0.36 -58.44
CA SER A 397 47.01 -1.67 -58.58
C SER A 397 47.18 -2.56 -57.35
N ALA A 398 48.26 -2.42 -56.57
CA ALA A 398 48.42 -3.06 -55.27
C ALA A 398 47.49 -2.44 -54.20
N GLU A 399 47.33 -1.12 -54.18
CA GLU A 399 46.36 -0.40 -53.36
C GLU A 399 44.92 -0.75 -53.77
N LEU A 400 44.62 -0.86 -55.08
CA LEU A 400 43.31 -1.30 -55.56
C LEU A 400 43.02 -2.77 -55.16
N ALA A 401 44.02 -3.66 -55.22
CA ALA A 401 43.88 -5.04 -54.74
C ALA A 401 43.70 -5.11 -53.23
N ARG A 402 44.36 -4.23 -52.47
CA ARG A 402 44.24 -4.11 -51.01
C ARG A 402 42.89 -3.54 -50.60
N VAL A 403 42.38 -2.52 -51.30
CA VAL A 403 41.03 -1.96 -51.13
C VAL A 403 39.96 -2.97 -51.56
N THR A 404 40.21 -3.77 -52.59
CA THR A 404 39.29 -4.85 -53.00
C THR A 404 39.26 -5.99 -51.96
N GLN A 405 40.41 -6.29 -51.33
CA GLN A 405 40.53 -7.27 -50.24
C GLN A 405 39.94 -6.75 -48.92
N ASP A 406 40.09 -5.47 -48.61
CA ASP A 406 39.50 -4.83 -47.44
C ASP A 406 37.98 -4.66 -47.63
N ALA A 407 37.51 -4.40 -48.85
CA ALA A 407 36.09 -4.38 -49.18
C ALA A 407 35.45 -5.78 -49.12
N SER A 408 36.15 -6.84 -49.54
CA SER A 408 35.65 -8.22 -49.39
C SER A 408 35.68 -8.68 -47.94
N ALA A 409 36.71 -8.32 -47.16
CA ALA A 409 36.76 -8.57 -45.73
C ALA A 409 35.71 -7.76 -44.94
N ALA A 410 35.42 -6.52 -45.36
CA ALA A 410 34.33 -5.72 -44.80
C ALA A 410 32.96 -6.31 -45.15
N LYS A 411 32.79 -6.84 -46.37
CA LYS A 411 31.58 -7.55 -46.78
C LYS A 411 31.37 -8.87 -46.02
N GLU A 412 32.42 -9.67 -45.81
CA GLU A 412 32.30 -10.88 -44.97
C GLU A 412 32.02 -10.54 -43.49
N ARG A 413 32.56 -9.43 -42.98
CA ARG A 413 32.21 -8.92 -41.64
C ARG A 413 30.77 -8.42 -41.55
N ALA A 414 30.25 -7.81 -42.61
CA ALA A 414 28.85 -7.42 -42.71
C ALA A 414 27.93 -8.65 -42.79
N ASP A 415 28.24 -9.63 -43.65
CA ASP A 415 27.46 -10.86 -43.80
C ASP A 415 27.48 -11.72 -42.52
N THR A 416 28.57 -11.71 -41.75
CA THR A 416 28.64 -12.38 -40.44
C THR A 416 27.92 -11.61 -39.34
N ALA A 417 27.89 -10.28 -39.39
CA ALA A 417 27.07 -9.46 -38.50
C ALA A 417 25.58 -9.63 -38.80
N GLU A 418 25.19 -9.73 -40.07
CA GLU A 418 23.83 -9.97 -40.52
C GLU A 418 23.34 -11.37 -40.11
N ARG A 419 24.17 -12.41 -40.25
CA ARG A 419 23.85 -13.75 -39.72
C ARG A 419 23.67 -13.77 -38.20
N ARG A 420 24.50 -13.04 -37.45
CA ARG A 420 24.35 -12.91 -35.98
C ARG A 420 23.11 -12.12 -35.60
N ALA A 421 22.73 -11.09 -36.38
CA ALA A 421 21.50 -10.36 -36.17
C ALA A 421 20.27 -11.25 -36.42
N ALA A 422 20.30 -12.06 -37.48
CA ALA A 422 19.24 -13.04 -37.78
C ALA A 422 19.14 -14.14 -36.72
N GLU A 423 20.26 -14.65 -36.21
CA GLU A 423 20.28 -15.59 -35.08
C GLU A 423 19.71 -14.97 -33.80
N LEU A 424 20.04 -13.70 -33.51
CA LEU A 424 19.49 -12.98 -32.37
C LEU A 424 17.98 -12.72 -32.52
N GLU A 425 17.50 -12.35 -33.70
CA GLU A 425 16.06 -12.25 -33.98
C GLU A 425 15.34 -13.60 -33.82
N GLN A 426 15.96 -14.70 -34.26
CA GLN A 426 15.41 -16.04 -34.07
C GLN A 426 15.34 -16.43 -32.59
N THR A 427 16.39 -16.13 -31.81
CA THR A 427 16.37 -16.39 -30.35
C THR A 427 15.36 -15.49 -29.62
N LEU A 428 15.18 -14.24 -30.04
CA LEU A 428 14.16 -13.34 -29.51
C LEU A 428 12.74 -13.79 -29.89
N ALA A 429 12.53 -14.35 -31.08
CA ALA A 429 11.26 -14.93 -31.48
C ALA A 429 10.91 -16.16 -30.62
N VAL A 430 11.88 -17.05 -30.40
CA VAL A 430 11.72 -18.23 -29.51
C VAL A 430 11.48 -17.81 -28.05
N GLU A 431 12.18 -16.79 -27.56
CA GLU A 431 11.95 -16.21 -26.22
C GLU A 431 10.55 -15.58 -26.10
N ARG A 432 10.09 -14.88 -27.15
CA ARG A 432 8.73 -14.30 -27.19
C ARG A 432 7.66 -15.38 -27.19
N GLU A 433 7.83 -16.47 -27.96
CA GLU A 433 6.92 -17.62 -27.94
C GLU A 433 6.92 -18.34 -26.58
N ALA A 434 8.09 -18.49 -25.95
CA ALA A 434 8.19 -19.05 -24.60
C ALA A 434 7.54 -18.14 -23.54
N ALA A 435 7.65 -16.82 -23.69
CA ALA A 435 6.98 -15.86 -22.81
C ALA A 435 5.47 -15.86 -23.00
N THR A 436 4.95 -16.02 -24.23
CA THR A 436 3.51 -16.21 -24.47
C THR A 436 3.02 -17.53 -23.90
N ALA A 437 3.77 -18.62 -24.05
CA ALA A 437 3.41 -19.92 -23.46
C ALA A 437 3.36 -19.87 -21.93
N ARG A 438 4.34 -19.22 -21.28
CA ARG A 438 4.33 -19.00 -19.82
C ARG A 438 3.16 -18.12 -19.36
N ARG A 439 2.78 -17.12 -20.17
CA ARG A 439 1.64 -16.25 -19.89
C ARG A 439 0.32 -17.00 -20.02
N ASP A 440 0.19 -17.86 -21.02
CA ASP A 440 -0.99 -18.70 -21.23
C ASP A 440 -1.11 -19.76 -20.12
N GLU A 441 0.02 -20.35 -19.69
CA GLU A 441 0.08 -21.28 -18.56
C GLU A 441 -0.25 -20.63 -17.22
N ALA A 442 0.25 -19.41 -16.97
CA ALA A 442 -0.15 -18.61 -15.80
C ALA A 442 -1.64 -18.23 -15.84
N SER A 443 -2.20 -17.96 -17.01
CA SER A 443 -3.64 -17.71 -17.16
C SER A 443 -4.48 -18.96 -16.92
N ALA A 444 -4.01 -20.14 -17.34
CA ALA A 444 -4.64 -21.42 -17.07
C ALA A 444 -4.60 -21.75 -15.57
N GLN A 445 -3.49 -21.49 -14.88
CA GLN A 445 -3.37 -21.65 -13.43
C GLN A 445 -4.31 -20.70 -12.67
N LEU A 446 -4.48 -19.46 -13.14
CA LEU A 446 -5.41 -18.50 -12.54
C LEU A 446 -6.87 -18.91 -12.74
N ASN A 447 -7.21 -19.46 -13.90
CA ASN A 447 -8.54 -20.03 -14.16
C ASN A 447 -8.80 -21.29 -13.32
N GLU A 448 -7.78 -22.13 -13.10
CA GLU A 448 -7.89 -23.32 -12.24
C GLU A 448 -8.05 -22.92 -10.77
N LEU A 449 -7.32 -21.90 -10.29
CA LEU A 449 -7.51 -21.34 -8.95
C LEU A 449 -8.91 -20.75 -8.77
N GLN A 450 -9.45 -20.07 -9.78
CA GLN A 450 -10.83 -19.59 -9.77
C GLN A 450 -11.85 -20.75 -9.76
N ARG A 451 -11.57 -21.85 -10.47
CA ARG A 451 -12.41 -23.06 -10.43
C ARG A 451 -12.40 -23.70 -9.05
N VAL A 452 -11.22 -23.90 -8.47
CA VAL A 452 -11.05 -24.47 -7.12
C VAL A 452 -11.69 -23.57 -6.06
N THR A 453 -11.57 -22.25 -6.20
CA THR A 453 -12.24 -21.30 -5.29
C THR A 453 -13.76 -21.41 -5.38
N ARG A 454 -14.31 -21.51 -6.60
CA ARG A 454 -15.74 -21.70 -6.80
C ARG A 454 -16.24 -23.06 -6.29
N GLU A 455 -15.46 -24.12 -6.48
CA GLU A 455 -15.75 -25.46 -5.93
C GLU A 455 -15.68 -25.46 -4.39
N LEU A 456 -14.79 -24.66 -3.78
CA LEU A 456 -14.70 -24.49 -2.32
C LEU A 456 -15.90 -23.70 -1.78
N GLU A 457 -16.35 -22.67 -2.50
CA GLU A 457 -17.57 -21.91 -2.17
C GLU A 457 -18.82 -22.77 -2.31
N GLU A 458 -18.91 -23.61 -3.34
CA GLU A 458 -19.99 -24.59 -3.53
C GLU A 458 -19.99 -25.66 -2.43
N SER A 459 -18.81 -26.17 -2.06
CA SER A 459 -18.66 -27.11 -0.96
C SER A 459 -19.04 -26.49 0.38
N ASN A 460 -18.67 -25.22 0.62
CA ASN A 460 -19.10 -24.48 1.81
C ASN A 460 -20.61 -24.21 1.81
N ALA A 461 -21.22 -23.94 0.66
CA ALA A 461 -22.67 -23.80 0.54
C ALA A 461 -23.39 -25.15 0.80
N GLN A 462 -22.82 -26.27 0.33
CA GLN A 462 -23.31 -27.61 0.65
C GLN A 462 -23.17 -27.95 2.14
N VAL A 463 -22.05 -27.58 2.77
CA VAL A 463 -21.86 -27.75 4.22
C VAL A 463 -22.85 -26.89 5.01
N ASN A 464 -23.08 -25.64 4.60
CA ASN A 464 -24.05 -24.77 5.25
C ASN A 464 -25.48 -25.31 5.09
N SER A 465 -25.88 -25.75 3.89
CA SER A 465 -27.20 -26.37 3.69
C SER A 465 -27.36 -27.70 4.44
N LEU A 466 -26.31 -28.51 4.59
CA LEU A 466 -26.33 -29.71 5.44
C LEU A 466 -26.41 -29.37 6.92
N THR A 467 -25.78 -28.27 7.34
CA THR A 467 -25.81 -27.79 8.73
C THR A 467 -27.18 -27.20 9.07
N GLU A 468 -27.80 -26.48 8.13
CA GLU A 468 -29.19 -26.00 8.23
C GLU A 468 -30.20 -27.15 8.21
N ALA A 469 -29.99 -28.17 7.38
CA ALA A 469 -30.80 -29.37 7.37
C ALA A 469 -30.66 -30.20 8.67
N GLN A 470 -29.46 -30.23 9.28
CA GLN A 470 -29.25 -30.87 10.58
C GLN A 470 -29.89 -30.10 11.74
N THR A 471 -29.82 -28.77 11.72
CA THR A 471 -30.46 -27.94 12.75
C THR A 471 -31.99 -27.96 12.66
N ALA A 472 -32.56 -28.13 11.46
CA ALA A 472 -33.99 -28.34 11.25
C ALA A 472 -34.49 -29.75 11.64
N ALA A 473 -33.61 -30.76 11.75
CA ALA A 473 -33.98 -32.13 12.14
C ALA A 473 -33.91 -32.39 13.66
N THR A 474 -33.38 -31.43 14.44
CA THR A 474 -33.24 -31.51 15.90
C THR A 474 -34.17 -30.59 16.68
N ALA A 475 -35.14 -29.95 16.00
CA ALA A 475 -36.27 -29.23 16.59
C ALA A 475 -37.57 -29.96 16.24
#